data_AF-A0A945XDL8-F1
#
_entry.id   AF-A0A945XDL8-F1
#
_cell.length_a   1.000
_cell.length_b   1.000
_cell.length_c   1.000
_cell.angle_alpha   90.00
_cell.angle_beta   90.00
_cell.angle_gamma   90.00
#
_symmetry.space_group_name_H-M   'P 1'
#
loop_
_entity.id
_entity.type
_entity.pdbx_description
1 polymer ?
#
loop_
_entity_poly.entity_id
_entity_poly.type
_entity_poly.pdbx_seq_one_letter_code
_entity_poly.pdbx_strand_id
1 'polypeptide(L)'
;MKTPASVKGLENLGRTRLSDSFFLRDFLFSEIATIHGIPNIPDNPDLAIAAGRRLCAELLEPLNATFGGINIRSGFRSAALNDFGNRHKLNCASNDKDYAGHIWDRRDADGCMGATACIVIPWFADRYADGADWRALAW
;
A
#
# COMPACT_ATOMS: atom_id res chain seq x y z
N MET A 1 4.00 -14.51 -11.55
CA MET A 1 3.98 -13.58 -12.70
C MET A 1 5.34 -12.91 -12.81
N LYS A 2 5.77 -12.52 -14.02
CA LYS A 2 6.99 -11.70 -14.19
C LYS A 2 6.67 -10.23 -13.92
N THR A 3 7.65 -9.46 -13.46
CA THR A 3 7.57 -7.99 -13.37
C THR A 3 7.15 -7.39 -14.72
N PRO A 4 6.12 -6.54 -14.76
CA PRO A 4 5.73 -5.86 -16.00
C PRO A 4 6.83 -4.93 -16.52
N ALA A 5 7.12 -5.03 -17.82
CA ALA A 5 8.07 -4.17 -18.53
C ALA A 5 7.40 -3.36 -19.66
N SER A 6 6.07 -3.28 -19.67
CA SER A 6 5.30 -2.54 -20.67
C SER A 6 4.05 -1.92 -20.05
N VAL A 7 3.52 -0.89 -20.69
CA VAL A 7 2.27 -0.22 -20.27
C VAL A 7 1.12 -1.22 -20.13
N LYS A 8 0.90 -2.05 -21.16
CA LYS A 8 -0.15 -3.10 -21.12
C LYS A 8 0.05 -4.09 -19.98
N GLY A 9 1.31 -4.48 -19.71
CA GLY A 9 1.63 -5.37 -18.59
C GLY A 9 1.30 -4.74 -17.24
N LEU A 10 1.69 -3.48 -17.04
CA LEU A 10 1.41 -2.75 -15.80
C LEU A 10 -0.08 -2.45 -15.64
N GLU A 11 -0.80 -2.17 -16.74
CA GLU A 11 -2.25 -2.04 -16.71
C GLU A 11 -2.94 -3.32 -16.24
N ASN A 12 -2.54 -4.47 -16.80
CA ASN A 12 -3.10 -5.76 -16.41
C ASN A 12 -2.80 -6.07 -14.95
N LEU A 13 -1.58 -5.79 -14.48
CA LEU A 13 -1.23 -5.94 -13.08
C LEU A 13 -2.12 -5.06 -12.20
N GLY A 14 -2.24 -3.78 -12.53
CA GLY A 14 -3.07 -2.83 -11.78
C GLY A 14 -4.56 -3.16 -11.76
N ARG A 15 -5.08 -3.83 -12.81
CA ARG A 15 -6.48 -4.33 -12.88
C ARG A 15 -6.71 -5.60 -12.06
N THR A 16 -5.69 -6.16 -11.41
CA THR A 16 -5.86 -7.30 -10.53
C THR A 16 -6.70 -6.90 -9.32
N ARG A 17 -7.89 -7.49 -9.21
CA ARG A 17 -8.79 -7.29 -8.07
C ARG A 17 -8.23 -8.01 -6.83
N LEU A 18 -8.08 -7.25 -5.74
CA LEU A 18 -7.60 -7.76 -4.45
C LEU A 18 -8.75 -8.15 -3.53
N SER A 19 -9.87 -7.43 -3.60
CA SER A 19 -11.13 -7.74 -2.90
C SER A 19 -12.32 -7.08 -3.62
N ASP A 20 -13.49 -7.03 -3.00
CA ASP A 20 -14.68 -6.48 -3.64
C ASP A 20 -14.52 -5.01 -4.05
N SER A 21 -13.89 -4.20 -3.21
CA SER A 21 -13.74 -2.76 -3.41
C SER A 21 -12.37 -2.35 -3.95
N PHE A 22 -11.34 -3.20 -3.80
CA PHE A 22 -9.95 -2.79 -4.00
C PHE A 22 -9.24 -3.53 -5.15
N PHE A 23 -8.43 -2.78 -5.91
CA PHE A 23 -7.57 -3.25 -6.99
C PHE A 23 -6.11 -2.93 -6.67
N LEU A 24 -5.17 -3.70 -7.21
CA LEU A 24 -3.76 -3.49 -6.92
C LEU A 24 -3.28 -2.07 -7.29
N ARG A 25 -3.85 -1.47 -8.34
CA ARG A 25 -3.53 -0.10 -8.76
C ARG A 25 -3.70 0.93 -7.64
N ASP A 26 -4.67 0.73 -6.75
CA ASP A 26 -4.98 1.66 -5.65
C ASP A 26 -3.78 1.82 -4.70
N PHE A 27 -2.85 0.86 -4.71
CA PHE A 27 -1.70 0.80 -3.82
C PHE A 27 -0.36 1.06 -4.53
N LEU A 28 -0.33 1.27 -5.84
CA LEU A 28 0.93 1.45 -6.60
C LEU A 28 1.37 2.91 -6.73
N PHE A 29 0.49 3.89 -6.46
CA PHE A 29 0.85 5.29 -6.60
C PHE A 29 1.85 5.75 -5.51
N SER A 30 2.80 6.58 -5.91
CA SER A 30 3.75 7.24 -5.00
C SER A 30 4.21 8.56 -5.58
N GLU A 31 4.21 9.60 -4.75
CA GLU A 31 4.74 10.92 -5.10
C GLU A 31 6.26 10.87 -5.30
N ILE A 32 6.98 10.07 -4.49
CA ILE A 32 8.43 9.86 -4.66
C ILE A 32 8.71 9.26 -6.05
N ALA A 33 7.93 8.25 -6.44
CA ALA A 33 8.05 7.63 -7.76
C ALA A 33 7.79 8.63 -8.88
N THR A 34 6.76 9.47 -8.71
CA THR A 34 6.36 10.48 -9.70
C THR A 34 7.42 11.57 -9.86
N ILE A 35 7.95 12.12 -8.77
CA ILE A 35 8.92 13.22 -8.79
C ILE A 35 10.31 12.74 -9.22
N HIS A 36 10.75 11.56 -8.76
CA HIS A 36 12.10 11.07 -9.01
C HIS A 36 12.20 10.07 -10.16
N GLY A 37 11.08 9.72 -10.81
CA GLY A 37 11.06 8.82 -11.96
C GLY A 37 11.45 7.38 -11.63
N ILE A 38 11.23 6.92 -10.39
CA ILE A 38 11.55 5.56 -9.94
C ILE A 38 10.26 4.71 -10.00
N PRO A 39 10.18 3.70 -10.88
CA PRO A 39 8.96 2.89 -11.00
C PRO A 39 8.60 2.16 -9.69
N ASN A 40 7.35 2.30 -9.27
CA ASN A 40 6.79 1.58 -8.14
C ASN A 40 6.10 0.27 -8.58
N ILE A 41 6.89 -0.69 -9.04
CA ILE A 41 6.40 -1.95 -9.62
C ILE A 41 6.95 -3.12 -8.79
N PRO A 42 6.12 -4.10 -8.39
CA PRO A 42 6.58 -5.30 -7.69
C PRO A 42 7.55 -6.15 -8.52
N ASP A 43 8.66 -6.56 -7.91
CA ASP A 43 9.60 -7.55 -8.43
C ASP A 43 9.00 -8.97 -8.37
N ASN A 44 8.19 -9.24 -7.35
CA ASN A 44 7.40 -10.46 -7.21
C ASN A 44 5.89 -10.14 -7.15
N PRO A 45 5.22 -9.97 -8.31
CA PRO A 45 3.82 -9.61 -8.34
C PRO A 45 2.90 -10.61 -7.65
N ASP A 46 3.20 -11.92 -7.70
CA ASP A 46 2.34 -12.94 -7.07
C ASP A 46 2.33 -12.77 -5.54
N LEU A 47 3.49 -12.49 -4.95
CA LEU A 47 3.60 -12.27 -3.51
C LEU A 47 2.91 -10.97 -3.09
N ALA A 48 3.11 -9.88 -3.84
CA ALA A 48 2.40 -8.62 -3.60
C ALA A 48 0.88 -8.79 -3.69
N ILE A 49 0.38 -9.54 -4.68
CA ILE A 49 -1.05 -9.82 -4.83
C ILE A 49 -1.56 -10.68 -3.66
N ALA A 50 -0.82 -11.70 -3.24
CA ALA A 50 -1.20 -12.56 -2.12
C ALA A 50 -1.30 -11.77 -0.81
N ALA A 51 -0.31 -10.92 -0.51
CA ALA A 51 -0.30 -10.05 0.65
C ALA A 51 -1.41 -8.99 0.58
N GLY A 52 -1.56 -8.33 -0.57
CA GLY A 52 -2.60 -7.33 -0.81
C GLY A 52 -4.02 -7.89 -0.67
N ARG A 53 -4.28 -9.11 -1.15
CA ARG A 53 -5.58 -9.79 -0.97
C ARG A 53 -5.93 -9.97 0.51
N ARG A 54 -4.96 -10.40 1.32
CA ARG A 54 -5.14 -10.56 2.78
C ARG A 54 -5.42 -9.23 3.46
N LEU A 55 -4.61 -8.21 3.20
CA LEU A 55 -4.82 -6.85 3.74
C LEU A 55 -6.20 -6.31 3.36
N CYS A 56 -6.60 -6.45 2.10
CA CYS A 56 -7.89 -5.94 1.64
C CYS A 56 -9.06 -6.70 2.29
N ALA A 57 -9.07 -8.03 2.19
CA ALA A 57 -10.19 -8.84 2.68
C ALA A 57 -10.36 -8.79 4.21
N GLU A 58 -9.26 -8.75 4.96
CA GLU A 58 -9.30 -8.96 6.42
C GLU A 58 -9.29 -7.66 7.23
N LEU A 59 -8.88 -6.55 6.60
CA LEU A 59 -8.79 -5.26 7.28
C LEU A 59 -9.52 -4.17 6.51
N LEU A 60 -9.20 -3.95 5.24
CA LEU A 60 -9.74 -2.79 4.52
C LEU A 60 -11.22 -2.91 4.18
N GLU A 61 -11.71 -4.09 3.81
CA GLU A 61 -13.16 -4.31 3.59
C GLU A 61 -13.97 -4.12 4.88
N PRO A 62 -13.58 -4.69 6.05
CA PRO A 62 -14.23 -4.37 7.32
C PRO A 62 -14.24 -2.86 7.64
N LEU A 63 -13.13 -2.16 7.41
CA LEU A 63 -13.06 -0.71 7.64
C LEU A 63 -13.98 0.05 6.67
N ASN A 64 -13.99 -0.33 5.39
CA ASN A 64 -14.85 0.27 4.37
C ASN A 64 -16.34 0.01 4.64
N ALA A 65 -16.70 -1.18 5.13
CA ALA A 65 -18.06 -1.52 5.55
C ALA A 65 -18.50 -0.72 6.79
N THR A 66 -17.56 -0.43 7.70
CA THR A 66 -17.85 0.30 8.95
C THR A 66 -17.96 1.81 8.72
N PHE A 67 -17.00 2.39 8.01
CA PHE A 67 -16.84 3.84 7.89
C PHE A 67 -17.30 4.40 6.54
N GLY A 68 -17.77 3.54 5.63
CA GLY A 68 -17.98 3.89 4.22
C GLY A 68 -16.65 4.01 3.47
N GLY A 69 -16.68 4.72 2.34
CA GLY A 69 -15.52 4.85 1.45
C GLY A 69 -14.25 5.32 2.17
N ILE A 70 -13.21 4.49 2.15
CA ILE A 70 -11.86 4.85 2.62
C ILE A 70 -10.94 5.17 1.45
N ASN A 71 -10.01 6.12 1.65
CA ASN A 71 -9.04 6.51 0.63
C ASN A 71 -7.68 5.88 0.92
N ILE A 72 -7.07 5.25 -0.07
CA ILE A 72 -5.69 4.76 0.03
C ILE A 72 -4.74 5.94 -0.22
N ARG A 73 -3.94 6.28 0.79
CA ARG A 73 -2.91 7.32 0.68
C ARG A 73 -1.54 6.74 0.34
N SER A 74 -1.25 5.54 0.83
CA SER A 74 -0.01 4.83 0.52
C SER A 74 -0.20 3.32 0.71
N GLY A 75 0.49 2.52 -0.08
CA GLY A 75 0.40 1.06 -0.03
C GLY A 75 1.74 0.42 -0.34
N PHE A 76 1.81 -0.28 -1.46
CA PHE A 76 3.03 -0.94 -1.93
C PHE A 76 4.14 0.09 -2.23
N ARG A 77 5.37 -0.24 -1.84
CA ARG A 77 6.61 0.41 -2.27
C ARG A 77 7.60 -0.64 -2.75
N SER A 78 8.15 -0.49 -3.96
CA SER A 78 9.25 -1.32 -4.43
C SER A 78 10.48 -1.09 -3.55
N ALA A 79 11.31 -2.12 -3.36
CA ALA A 79 12.50 -2.01 -2.52
C ALA A 79 13.45 -0.90 -2.97
N ALA A 80 13.56 -0.65 -4.27
CA ALA A 80 14.36 0.43 -4.83
C ALA A 80 13.79 1.83 -4.49
N LEU A 81 12.47 2.00 -4.61
CA LEU A 81 11.80 3.25 -4.27
C LEU A 81 11.87 3.53 -2.76
N ASN A 82 11.63 2.50 -1.95
CA ASN A 82 11.69 2.60 -0.50
C ASN A 82 13.09 2.98 0.01
N ASP A 83 14.12 2.31 -0.52
CA ASP A 83 15.52 2.62 -0.22
C ASP A 83 15.90 4.06 -0.63
N PHE A 84 15.46 4.51 -1.81
CA PHE A 84 15.64 5.90 -2.21
C PHE A 84 14.98 6.86 -1.21
N GLY A 85 13.72 6.61 -0.86
CA GLY A 85 12.99 7.42 0.12
C GLY A 85 13.67 7.44 1.49
N ASN A 86 14.20 6.30 1.95
CA ASN A 86 14.89 6.20 3.24
C ASN A 86 16.19 7.01 3.25
N ARG A 87 17.06 6.83 2.25
CA ARG A 87 18.33 7.57 2.14
C ARG A 87 18.15 9.07 2.04
N HIS A 88 17.04 9.53 1.47
CA HIS A 88 16.71 10.94 1.32
C HIS A 88 15.77 11.48 2.41
N LYS A 89 15.50 10.69 3.48
CA LYS A 89 14.64 11.07 4.61
C LYS A 89 13.22 11.48 4.21
N LEU A 90 12.67 10.87 3.16
CA LEU A 90 11.32 11.10 2.64
C LEU A 90 10.29 10.20 3.33
N ASN A 91 10.41 10.05 4.65
CA ASN A 91 9.49 9.28 5.50
C ASN A 91 9.30 7.80 5.09
N CYS A 92 10.38 7.15 4.67
CA CYS A 92 10.44 5.70 4.45
C CYS A 92 11.38 5.05 5.48
N ALA A 93 11.02 3.88 6.00
CA ALA A 93 11.91 3.11 6.86
C ALA A 93 12.96 2.37 6.02
N SER A 94 13.94 1.74 6.67
CA SER A 94 14.88 0.87 5.96
C SER A 94 14.13 -0.32 5.36
N ASN A 95 14.63 -0.87 4.25
CA ASN A 95 14.00 -2.02 3.59
C ASN A 95 13.79 -3.20 4.54
N ASP A 96 14.78 -3.53 5.38
CA ASP A 96 14.67 -4.62 6.36
C ASP A 96 13.49 -4.46 7.32
N LYS A 97 13.11 -3.21 7.64
CA LYS A 97 11.97 -2.91 8.51
C LYS A 97 10.63 -2.87 7.76
N ASP A 98 10.68 -2.64 6.45
CA ASP A 98 9.49 -2.50 5.59
C ASP A 98 9.18 -3.76 4.77
N TYR A 99 10.03 -4.79 4.78
CA TYR A 99 9.69 -6.12 4.26
C TYR A 99 8.48 -6.68 5.00
N ALA A 100 7.52 -7.25 4.27
CA ALA A 100 6.19 -7.60 4.77
C ALA A 100 5.37 -6.42 5.37
N GLY A 101 5.86 -5.19 5.27
CA GLY A 101 5.19 -3.94 5.64
C GLY A 101 4.74 -3.18 4.41
N HIS A 102 5.46 -2.13 4.01
CA HIS A 102 5.20 -1.42 2.75
C HIS A 102 5.83 -2.11 1.52
N ILE A 103 6.80 -3.02 1.70
CA ILE A 103 7.41 -3.80 0.61
C ILE A 103 6.72 -5.18 0.58
N TRP A 104 5.57 -5.24 -0.10
CA TRP A 104 4.67 -6.41 -0.07
C TRP A 104 5.20 -7.62 -0.85
N ASP A 105 6.18 -7.41 -1.72
CA ASP A 105 6.75 -8.42 -2.60
C ASP A 105 8.03 -9.07 -2.03
N ARG A 106 8.29 -8.84 -0.74
CA ARG A 106 9.39 -9.46 0.02
C ARG A 106 8.84 -9.99 1.35
N ARG A 107 9.38 -11.14 1.76
CA ARG A 107 9.14 -11.70 3.10
C ARG A 107 10.05 -10.99 4.10
N ASP A 108 9.61 -10.89 5.35
CA ASP A 108 10.46 -10.38 6.43
C ASP A 108 11.56 -11.39 6.83
N ALA A 109 12.33 -11.05 7.87
CA ALA A 109 13.43 -11.87 8.37
C ALA A 109 13.00 -13.25 8.88
N ASP A 110 11.76 -13.40 9.32
CA ASP A 110 11.18 -14.66 9.80
C ASP A 110 10.53 -15.47 8.65
N GLY A 111 10.58 -14.95 7.43
CA GLY A 111 9.98 -15.58 6.26
C GLY A 111 8.47 -15.36 6.17
N CYS A 112 7.89 -14.46 6.97
CA CYS A 112 6.48 -14.14 6.94
C CYS A 112 6.14 -13.20 5.77
N MET A 113 4.87 -13.26 5.34
CA MET A 113 4.32 -12.39 4.32
C MET A 113 3.36 -11.41 5.00
N GLY A 114 3.38 -10.15 4.56
CA GLY A 114 2.49 -9.12 5.09
C GLY A 114 2.37 -7.95 4.13
N ALA A 115 1.42 -7.08 4.42
CA ALA A 115 1.19 -5.83 3.72
C ALA A 115 0.63 -4.79 4.69
N THR A 116 1.04 -3.54 4.53
CA THR A 116 0.54 -2.36 5.25
C THR A 116 0.14 -1.29 4.26
N ALA A 117 -0.92 -0.54 4.59
CA ALA A 117 -1.34 0.64 3.86
C ALA A 117 -1.61 1.81 4.83
N CYS A 118 -1.39 3.03 4.35
CA CYS A 118 -1.88 4.24 4.98
C CYS A 118 -3.21 4.63 4.34
N ILE A 119 -4.23 4.80 5.15
CA ILE A 119 -5.57 5.15 4.69
C ILE A 119 -6.03 6.48 5.29
N VAL A 120 -7.04 7.08 4.67
CA VAL A 120 -7.81 8.19 5.22
C VAL A 120 -9.27 7.76 5.30
N ILE A 121 -9.90 8.05 6.44
CA ILE A 121 -11.35 7.88 6.65
C ILE A 121 -11.98 9.27 6.44
N PRO A 122 -12.56 9.58 5.26
CA PRO A 122 -12.96 10.94 4.91
C PRO A 122 -13.97 11.53 5.90
N TRP A 123 -14.93 10.73 6.36
CA TRP A 123 -15.93 11.16 7.34
C TRP A 123 -15.31 11.67 8.67
N PHE A 124 -14.15 11.13 9.07
CA PHE A 124 -13.48 11.53 10.32
C PHE A 124 -12.35 12.55 10.11
N ALA A 125 -11.83 12.69 8.89
CA ALA A 125 -10.68 13.54 8.61
C ALA A 125 -10.90 15.00 9.06
N ASP A 126 -12.05 15.59 8.74
CA ASP A 126 -12.38 16.97 9.12
C ASP A 126 -12.54 17.12 10.63
N ARG A 127 -13.17 16.15 11.29
CA ARG A 127 -13.34 16.13 12.75
C ARG A 127 -11.99 16.09 13.47
N TYR A 128 -11.07 15.26 12.97
CA TYR A 128 -9.71 15.18 13.52
C TYR A 128 -8.95 16.49 13.30
N ALA A 129 -9.07 17.11 12.12
CA ALA A 129 -8.48 18.42 11.84
C ALA A 129 -9.01 19.52 12.78
N ASP A 130 -10.28 19.43 13.17
CA ASP A 130 -10.94 20.33 14.13
C ASP A 130 -10.62 19.99 15.61
N GLY A 131 -9.75 19.02 15.87
CA GLY A 131 -9.23 18.70 17.20
C GLY A 131 -9.90 17.53 17.92
N ALA A 132 -10.74 16.75 17.24
CA ALA A 132 -11.26 15.51 17.81
C ALA A 132 -10.12 14.50 18.09
N ASP A 133 -10.22 13.78 19.19
CA ASP A 133 -9.28 12.70 19.52
C ASP A 133 -9.48 11.52 18.56
N TRP A 134 -8.41 10.98 17.96
CA TRP A 134 -8.51 9.83 17.06
C TRP A 134 -9.16 8.61 17.71
N ARG A 135 -9.08 8.47 19.03
CA ARG A 135 -9.73 7.38 19.79
C ARG A 135 -11.26 7.43 19.68
N ALA A 136 -11.83 8.56 19.31
CA ALA A 136 -13.25 8.68 19.01
C ALA A 136 -13.68 7.87 17.78
N LEU A 137 -12.75 7.40 16.94
CA LEU A 137 -13.06 6.45 15.86
C LEU A 137 -13.54 5.08 16.37
N ALA A 138 -13.22 4.73 17.63
CA ALA A 138 -13.53 3.43 18.21
C ALA A 138 -14.87 3.37 18.96
N TRP A 139 -15.61 4.48 19.02
CA TRP A 139 -16.88 4.63 19.76
C TRP A 139 -18.00 5.07 18.83
#